data_AF-A0A5E4K8C0-F1
#
_entry.id   AF-A0A5E4K8C0-F1
#
_cell.length_a   1.000
_cell.length_b   1.000
_cell.length_c   1.000
_cell.angle_alpha   90.00
_cell.angle_beta   90.00
_cell.angle_gamma   90.00
#
_symmetry.space_group_name_H-M   'P 1'
#
loop_
_entity.id
_entity.type
_entity.pdbx_description
1 polymer ?
#
loop_
_entity_poly.entity_id
_entity_poly.type
_entity_poly.pdbx_seq_one_letter_code
_entity_poly.pdbx_strand_id
1 'polypeptide(L)' 'MKYSTGDVVRFKIGRDEIQEGEVQVVEESRDESILYINSFSGWAYKISEKRVVSRLT' A
#
# COMPACT_ATOMS: atom_id res chain seq x y z
N MET A 1 7.08 -6.04 -11.15
CA MET A 1 6.75 -5.38 -9.87
C MET A 1 5.96 -4.12 -10.15
N LYS A 2 4.75 -4.00 -9.62
CA LYS A 2 3.92 -2.80 -9.77
C LYS A 2 4.27 -1.70 -8.76
N TYR A 3 4.75 -2.11 -7.59
CA TYR A 3 5.15 -1.24 -6.50
C TYR A 3 6.56 -1.59 -6.00
N SER A 4 7.22 -0.64 -5.34
CA SER A 4 8.53 -0.80 -4.74
C SER A 4 8.60 -0.08 -3.38
N THR A 5 9.55 -0.46 -2.54
CA THR A 5 9.83 0.29 -1.31
C THR A 5 10.16 1.75 -1.64
N GLY A 6 9.55 2.68 -0.91
CA GLY A 6 9.63 4.12 -1.16
C GLY A 6 8.49 4.68 -2.01
N ASP A 7 7.72 3.83 -2.71
CA ASP A 7 6.55 4.29 -3.47
C ASP A 7 5.52 4.91 -2.50
N VAL A 8 4.99 6.08 -2.84
CA VAL A 8 3.88 6.69 -2.11
C VAL A 8 2.58 6.32 -2.79
N VAL A 9 1.66 5.72 -2.04
CA VAL A 9 0.41 5.18 -2.59
C VAL A 9 -0.81 5.68 -1.83
N ARG A 10 -1.92 5.84 -2.57
CA ARG A 10 -3.27 5.98 -2.02
C ARG A 10 -3.91 4.61 -1.96
N PHE A 11 -4.45 4.23 -0.81
CA PHE A 11 -5.01 2.89 -0.61
C PHE A 11 -6.25 2.90 0.27
N LYS A 12 -7.11 1.91 0.08
CA LYS A 12 -8.34 1.78 0.86
C LYS A 12 -8.12 1.07 2.19
N ILE A 13 -8.70 1.62 3.25
CA ILE A 13 -8.88 1.01 4.57
C ILE A 13 -10.39 0.85 4.80
N GLY A 14 -10.83 -0.34 5.23
CA GLY A 14 -12.26 -0.67 5.18
C GLY A 14 -12.90 -0.49 3.79
N ARG A 15 -14.16 0.00 3.77
CA ARG A 15 -14.97 0.17 2.54
C ARG A 15 -14.75 1.54 1.85
N ASP A 16 -14.69 2.62 2.64
CA ASP A 16 -14.75 3.98 2.10
C ASP A 16 -13.61 4.90 2.55
N GLU A 17 -12.74 4.44 3.46
CA GLU A 17 -11.62 5.25 3.92
C GLU A 17 -10.43 5.10 2.96
N ILE A 18 -9.86 6.22 2.53
CA ILE A 18 -8.65 6.24 1.73
C ILE A 18 -7.56 6.90 2.56
N GLN A 19 -6.42 6.23 2.66
CA GLN A 19 -5.23 6.77 3.28
C GLN A 19 -4.07 6.85 2.30
N GLU A 20 -3.05 7.60 2.69
CA GLU A 20 -1.80 7.80 1.97
C GLU A 20 -0.64 7.34 2.83
N GLY A 21 0.35 6.71 2.20
CA GLY A 21 1.52 6.25 2.91
C GLY A 21 2.60 5.73 1.98
N GLU A 22 3.76 5.50 2.58
CA GLU A 22 4.95 5.01 1.89
C GLU A 22 5.08 3.50 2.06
N VAL A 23 5.25 2.79 0.94
CA VAL A 23 5.53 1.36 0.93
C VAL A 23 6.89 1.11 1.57
N GLN A 24 6.90 0.34 2.65
CA GLN A 24 8.12 -0.04 3.36
C GLN A 24 8.63 -1.40 2.88
N VAL A 25 7.72 -2.34 2.66
CA VAL A 25 8.06 -3.71 2.23
C VAL A 25 7.05 -4.19 1.19
N VAL A 26 7.55 -4.88 0.17
CA VAL A 26 6.76 -5.62 -0.80
C VAL A 26 7.01 -7.11 -0.58
N GLU A 27 5.98 -7.84 -0.17
CA GLU A 27 5.99 -9.30 -0.07
C GLU A 27 5.33 -9.87 -1.33
N GLU A 28 6.14 -10.51 -2.17
CA GLU A 28 5.67 -11.08 -3.43
C GLU A 28 5.18 -12.52 -3.23
N SER A 29 4.00 -12.81 -3.79
CA SER A 29 3.53 -14.18 -3.99
C SER A 29 3.25 -14.41 -5.48
N ARG A 30 2.98 -15.67 -5.86
CA ARG A 30 2.67 -16.02 -7.25
C ARG A 30 1.39 -15.35 -7.77
N ASP A 31 0.46 -15.04 -6.88
CA ASP A 31 -0.90 -14.60 -7.24
C ASP A 31 -1.17 -13.13 -6.91
N GLU A 32 -0.51 -12.60 -5.86
CA GLU A 32 -0.74 -11.23 -5.38
C GLU A 32 0.42 -10.70 -4.53
N SER A 33 0.77 -9.44 -4.73
CA SER A 33 1.69 -8.74 -3.83
C SER A 33 0.98 -8.18 -2.60
N ILE A 34 1.59 -8.35 -1.44
CA ILE A 34 1.19 -7.69 -0.19
C ILE A 34 2.13 -6.53 0.10
N LEU A 35 1.56 -5.37 0.40
CA LEU A 35 2.28 -4.15 0.72
C LEU A 35 2.18 -3.85 2.21
N TYR A 36 3.34 -3.58 2.82
CA TYR A 36 3.43 -3.03 4.16
C TYR A 36 3.68 -1.53 4.02
N ILE A 37 2.77 -0.71 4.52
CA ILE A 37 2.74 0.73 4.29
C ILE A 37 2.74 1.44 5.63
N ASN A 38 3.63 2.41 5.79
CA ASN A 38 3.52 3.41 6.86
C ASN A 38 2.65 4.55 6.36
N SER A 39 1.45 4.66 6.92
CA SER A 39 0.53 5.74 6.60
C SER A 39 0.99 7.06 7.20
N PHE A 40 0.74 8.14 6.49
CA PHE A 40 0.94 9.50 6.99
C PHE A 40 -0.04 9.86 8.12
N SER A 41 -1.03 9.01 8.40
CA SER A 41 -1.86 9.09 9.61
C SER A 41 -1.14 8.63 10.90
N GLY A 42 0.09 8.10 10.79
CA GLY A 42 0.88 7.59 11.91
C GLY A 42 0.68 6.11 12.21
N TRP A 43 -0.10 5.40 11.39
CA TRP A 43 -0.37 3.97 11.54
C TRP A 43 0.35 3.14 10.46
N ALA A 44 0.74 1.91 10.80
CA ALA A 44 1.27 0.94 9.85
C ALA A 44 0.16 -0.03 9.40
N TYR A 45 0.13 -0.34 8.10
CA TYR A 45 -0.87 -1.22 7.50
C TYR A 45 -0.24 -2.30 6.64
N LYS A 46 -0.87 -3.48 6.66
CA LYS A 46 -0.63 -4.59 5.73
C LYS A 46 -1.83 -4.72 4.80
N ILE A 47 -1.64 -4.48 3.51
CA ILE A 47 -2.73 -4.51 2.51
C ILE A 47 -2.34 -5.31 1.30
N SER A 48 -3.34 -5.84 0.59
CA SER A 48 -3.11 -6.39 -0.75
C SER A 48 -3.01 -5.27 -1.78
N GLU A 49 -2.22 -5.49 -2.83
CA GLU A 49 -2.00 -4.48 -3.88
C GLU A 49 -3.30 -4.07 -4.60
N LYS A 50 -4.33 -4.92 -4.61
CA LYS A 50 -5.66 -4.62 -5.16
C LYS A 50 -6.40 -3.51 -4.40
N ARG A 51 -5.98 -3.21 -3.17
CA ARG A 51 -6.54 -2.12 -2.36
C ARG A 51 -5.87 -0.78 -2.65
N VAL A 52 -4.79 -0.76 -3.43
CA VAL A 52 -4.17 0.48 -3.89
C VAL A 52 -5.03 1.11 -4.98
N VAL A 53 -5.38 2.37 -4.77
CA VAL A 53 -6.16 3.19 -5.70
C VAL A 53 -5.23 3.81 -6.75
N SER A 54 -4.10 4.36 -6.31
CA SER A 54 -3.10 4.97 -7.20
C SER A 54 -1.72 5.06 -6.55
N ARG A 55 -0.66 5.05 -7.37
CA ARG A 55 0.69 5.48 -6.99
C ARG A 55 0.84 6.98 -7.30
N LEU A 56 1.41 7.73 -6.36
CA LEU A 56 1.61 9.18 -6.47
C LEU A 56 3.00 9.52 -7.00
N THR A 57 4.01 8.74 -6.62
CA THR A 57 5.42 8.88 -7.03
C THR A 57 6.05 7.51 -7.17
#